data_AF-A0A375HZG3-F1
#
_entry.id   AF-A0A375HZG3-F1
#
_cell.length_a   1.000
_cell.length_b   1.000
_cell.length_c   1.000
_cell.angle_alpha   90.00
_cell.angle_beta   90.00
_cell.angle_gamma   90.00
#
_symmetry.space_group_name_H-M   'P 1'
#
loop_
_entity.id
_entity.type
_entity.pdbx_description
1 polymer ?
#
loop_
_entity_poly.entity_id
_entity_poly.type
_entity_poly.pdbx_seq_one_letter_code
_entity_poly.pdbx_strand_id
1 'polypeptide(L)'
;MSIARASANLGVAWNTASDAILAAGTELLSDNADRLEGVTTVGADEYVWRRTQAGDKYVTGIIDLTLTRTKIGAPRLLAVVEGRSKQAFKS
;
A
#
# COMPACT_ATOMS: atom_id res chain seq x y z
N MET A 1 9.76 -11.17 2.27
CA MET A 1 11.16 -10.72 2.07
C MET A 1 11.44 -9.61 3.06
N SER A 2 12.57 -9.60 3.78
CA SER A 2 12.91 -8.53 4.73
C SER A 2 13.78 -7.46 4.05
N ILE A 3 13.76 -6.23 4.57
CA ILE A 3 14.66 -5.17 4.11
C ILE A 3 16.13 -5.60 4.25
N ALA A 4 16.47 -6.33 5.31
CA ALA A 4 17.81 -6.89 5.48
C ALA A 4 18.23 -7.82 4.33
N ARG A 5 17.31 -8.68 3.87
CA ARG A 5 17.58 -9.58 2.74
C ARG A 5 17.67 -8.82 1.42
N ALA A 6 16.84 -7.81 1.20
CA ALA A 6 16.95 -6.92 0.04
C ALA A 6 18.31 -6.18 0.03
N SER A 7 18.71 -5.64 1.19
CA SER A 7 19.98 -4.93 1.37
C SER A 7 21.18 -5.83 1.08
N ALA A 8 21.17 -7.06 1.61
CA ALA A 8 22.22 -8.04 1.36
C ALA A 8 22.32 -8.43 -0.12
N ASN A 9 21.17 -8.63 -0.79
CA ASN A 9 21.14 -8.95 -2.22
C ASN A 9 21.66 -7.80 -3.10
N LEU A 10 21.40 -6.55 -2.69
CA LEU A 10 21.79 -5.35 -3.43
C LEU A 10 23.17 -4.81 -3.05
N GLY A 11 23.81 -5.35 -2.00
CA GLY A 11 25.12 -4.88 -1.52
C GLY A 11 25.09 -3.47 -0.91
N VAL A 12 23.94 -3.03 -0.38
CA VAL A 12 23.76 -1.67 0.18
C VAL A 12 23.48 -1.71 1.68
N ALA A 13 23.66 -0.58 2.35
CA ALA A 13 23.27 -0.44 3.74
C ALA A 13 21.75 -0.55 3.91
N TRP A 14 21.33 -1.01 5.09
CA TRP A 14 19.90 -1.24 5.39
C TRP A 14 19.06 0.02 5.23
N ASN A 15 19.56 1.16 5.71
CA ASN A 15 18.88 2.45 5.60
C ASN A 15 18.76 2.88 4.13
N THR A 16 19.82 2.70 3.33
CA THR A 16 19.77 3.01 1.89
C THR A 16 18.68 2.21 1.17
N ALA A 17 18.57 0.91 1.45
CA ALA A 17 17.48 0.10 0.89
C ALA A 17 16.11 0.54 1.41
N SER A 18 15.98 0.81 2.71
CA SER A 18 14.73 1.28 3.31
C SER A 18 14.25 2.60 2.70
N ASP A 19 15.15 3.57 2.58
CA ASP A 19 14.85 4.90 2.04
C ASP A 19 14.43 4.81 0.57
N ALA A 20 15.14 4.01 -0.23
CA ALA A 20 14.80 3.78 -1.63
C ALA A 20 13.42 3.11 -1.79
N ILE A 21 13.09 2.12 -0.95
CA ILE A 21 11.79 1.46 -0.97
C ILE A 21 10.67 2.45 -0.60
N LEU A 22 10.87 3.27 0.43
CA LEU A 22 9.90 4.29 0.84
C LEU A 22 9.70 5.36 -0.24
N ALA A 23 10.79 5.82 -0.87
CA ALA A 23 10.73 6.78 -1.97
C ALA A 23 9.95 6.22 -3.17
N ALA A 24 10.31 5.02 -3.63
CA ALA A 24 9.62 4.35 -4.74
C ALA A 24 8.14 4.08 -4.43
N GLY A 25 7.83 3.65 -3.19
CA GLY A 25 6.46 3.45 -2.74
C GLY A 25 5.64 4.75 -2.73
N THR A 26 6.26 5.85 -2.31
CA THR A 26 5.62 7.18 -2.31
C THR A 26 5.37 7.68 -3.72
N GLU A 27 6.33 7.50 -4.63
CA GLU A 27 6.19 7.87 -6.04
C GLU A 27 5.05 7.08 -6.70
N LEU A 28 5.00 5.76 -6.49
CA LEU A 28 3.92 4.89 -7.01
C LEU A 28 2.54 5.29 -6.50
N LEU A 29 2.46 5.82 -5.28
CA LEU A 29 1.21 6.23 -4.62
C LEU A 29 0.94 7.73 -4.73
N SER A 30 1.77 8.47 -5.46
CA SER A 30 1.61 9.92 -5.61
C SER A 30 0.27 10.26 -6.24
N ASP A 31 -0.32 11.38 -5.81
CA ASP A 31 -1.65 11.85 -6.21
C ASP A 31 -1.67 12.24 -7.70
N ASN A 32 -1.78 11.24 -8.58
CA ASN A 32 -2.10 11.44 -9.98
C ASN A 32 -3.62 11.65 -10.09
N ALA A 33 -4.05 12.79 -10.63
CA ALA A 33 -5.46 13.15 -10.80
C ALA A 33 -6.25 12.08 -11.56
N ASP A 34 -5.59 11.38 -12.50
CA ASP A 34 -6.20 10.38 -13.36
C ASP A 34 -6.07 8.95 -12.81
N ARG A 35 -5.63 8.76 -11.56
CA ARG A 35 -5.39 7.42 -10.98
C ARG A 35 -6.61 6.49 -10.98
N LEU A 36 -7.82 7.07 -11.04
CA LEU A 36 -9.09 6.35 -11.05
C LEU A 36 -9.62 6.09 -12.46
N GLU A 37 -8.96 6.56 -13.51
CA GLU A 37 -9.39 6.35 -14.89
C GLU A 37 -9.49 4.84 -15.19
N GLY A 38 -10.65 4.43 -15.72
CA GLY A 38 -10.95 3.03 -16.05
C GLY A 38 -11.23 2.11 -14.86
N VAL A 39 -11.18 2.61 -13.62
CA VAL A 39 -11.47 1.78 -12.43
C VAL A 39 -12.98 1.50 -12.36
N THR A 40 -13.35 0.22 -12.39
CA THR A 40 -14.76 -0.24 -12.27
C THR A 40 -15.01 -1.07 -11.01
N THR A 41 -13.93 -1.45 -10.31
CA THR A 41 -14.00 -2.29 -9.12
C THR A 41 -12.96 -1.84 -8.11
N VAL A 42 -13.41 -1.42 -6.93
CA VAL A 42 -12.52 -1.02 -5.84
C VAL A 42 -12.69 -2.01 -4.69
N GLY A 43 -11.56 -2.51 -4.19
CA GLY A 43 -11.45 -3.18 -2.91
C GLY A 43 -10.90 -2.23 -1.85
N ALA A 44 -11.40 -2.32 -0.63
CA ALA A 44 -10.83 -1.66 0.53
C ALA A 44 -10.53 -2.73 1.59
N ASP A 45 -9.34 -2.64 2.19
CA ASP A 45 -8.92 -3.55 3.27
C ASP A 45 -8.24 -2.76 4.39
N GLU A 46 -8.43 -3.20 5.64
CA GLU A 46 -7.87 -2.55 6.83
C GLU A 46 -6.75 -3.41 7.42
N TYR A 47 -5.54 -2.85 7.50
CA TYR A 47 -4.40 -3.48 8.14
C TYR A 47 -4.07 -2.79 9.45
N VAL A 48 -3.92 -3.59 10.51
CA VAL A 48 -3.46 -3.14 11.81
C VAL A 48 -2.02 -3.60 12.03
N TRP A 49 -1.16 -2.68 12.45
CA TRP A 49 0.19 -3.02 12.91
C TRP A 49 0.47 -2.43 14.29
N ARG A 50 1.35 -3.13 15.01
CA ARG A 50 1.73 -2.78 16.37
C ARG A 50 3.22 -3.06 16.55
N ARG A 51 3.97 -2.03 16.96
CA ARG A 51 5.43 -2.13 17.19
C ARG A 51 5.78 -2.39 18.66
N THR A 52 4.90 -2.01 19.58
CA THR A 52 5.05 -2.13 21.04
C THR A 52 3.78 -2.69 21.67
N GLN A 53 3.77 -3.09 22.94
CA GLN A 53 2.60 -3.73 23.55
C GLN A 53 1.30 -2.90 23.45
N ALA A 54 1.40 -1.57 23.38
CA ALA A 54 0.32 -0.63 23.08
C ALA A 54 0.62 0.21 21.83
N GLY A 55 -0.42 0.85 21.29
CA GLY A 55 -0.32 1.77 20.13
C GLY A 55 -0.60 1.10 18.79
N ASP A 56 -1.82 0.55 18.65
CA ASP A 56 -2.28 0.08 17.34
C ASP A 56 -2.28 1.22 16.35
N LYS A 57 -1.70 0.94 15.19
CA LYS A 57 -1.76 1.80 14.04
C LYS A 57 -2.55 1.10 12.96
N TYR A 58 -3.44 1.83 12.32
CA TYR A 58 -4.32 1.33 11.29
C TYR A 58 -4.01 2.04 9.98
N VAL A 59 -4.03 1.29 8.90
CA VAL A 59 -4.05 1.82 7.54
C VAL A 59 -5.16 1.13 6.76
N THR A 60 -5.82 1.89 5.91
CA THR A 60 -6.78 1.37 4.94
C THR A 60 -6.13 1.38 3.56
N GLY A 61 -5.94 0.20 2.97
CA GLY A 61 -5.49 0.05 1.59
C GLY A 61 -6.68 0.12 0.64
N ILE A 62 -6.54 0.90 -0.43
CA ILE A 62 -7.52 1.01 -1.51
C ILE A 62 -6.90 0.39 -2.77
N ILE A 63 -7.59 -0.58 -3.36
CA ILE A 63 -7.05 -1.42 -4.44
C ILE A 63 -8.00 -1.39 -5.63
N ASP A 64 -7.47 -1.14 -6.82
CA ASP A 64 -8.14 -1.38 -8.09
C ASP A 64 -8.11 -2.87 -8.40
N LEU A 65 -9.30 -3.47 -8.41
CA LEU A 65 -9.52 -4.89 -8.69
C LEU A 65 -10.04 -5.12 -10.12
N THR A 66 -10.10 -4.08 -10.95
CA THR A 66 -10.70 -4.15 -12.29
C THR A 66 -10.05 -5.22 -13.15
N LEU A 67 -8.71 -5.21 -13.25
CA LEU A 67 -7.95 -6.18 -14.06
C LEU A 67 -8.08 -7.61 -13.52
N THR A 68 -8.17 -7.77 -12.21
CA THR A 68 -8.39 -9.06 -11.56
C THR A 68 -9.78 -9.59 -11.89
N ARG A 69 -10.82 -8.74 -11.81
CA ARG A 69 -12.20 -9.12 -12.11
C ARG A 69 -12.40 -9.48 -13.59
N THR A 70 -11.66 -8.83 -14.49
CA THR A 70 -11.66 -9.15 -15.93
C THR A 70 -10.63 -10.21 -16.32
N LYS A 71 -9.83 -10.74 -15.38
CA LYS A 71 -8.80 -11.78 -15.58
C LYS A 71 -7.69 -11.40 -16.56
N ILE A 72 -7.37 -10.12 -16.68
CA ILE A 72 -6.35 -9.60 -17.61
C ILE A 72 -5.08 -9.11 -16.91
N GLY A 73 -5.08 -9.05 -15.58
CA GLY A 73 -3.92 -8.55 -14.86
C GLY A 73 -4.04 -8.65 -13.35
N ALA A 74 -2.96 -8.23 -12.69
CA ALA A 74 -2.86 -8.14 -11.25
C ALA A 74 -3.62 -6.90 -10.72
N PRO A 75 -4.03 -6.92 -9.45
CA PRO A 75 -4.58 -5.74 -8.80
C PRO A 75 -3.53 -4.62 -8.69
N ARG A 76 -4.00 -3.37 -8.68
CA ARG A 76 -3.16 -2.17 -8.55
C ARG A 76 -3.51 -1.43 -7.27
N LEU A 77 -2.51 -1.10 -6.46
CA LEU A 77 -2.71 -0.29 -5.25
C LEU A 77 -2.97 1.17 -5.67
N LEU A 78 -4.08 1.76 -5.19
CA LEU A 78 -4.49 3.12 -5.51
C LEU A 78 -4.15 4.11 -4.40
N ALA A 79 -4.28 3.69 -3.15
CA ALA A 79 -3.95 4.51 -1.99
C ALA A 79 -3.70 3.66 -0.75
N VAL A 80 -2.92 4.20 0.18
CA VAL A 80 -2.82 3.74 1.56
C VAL A 80 -3.13 4.94 2.44
N VAL A 81 -4.27 4.91 3.11
CA VAL A 81 -4.77 6.01 3.94
C VAL A 81 -4.58 5.64 5.41
N GLU A 82 -4.07 6.56 6.22
CA GLU A 82 -3.96 6.33 7.66
C GLU A 82 -5.35 6.29 8.31
N GLY A 83 -5.52 5.38 9.27
CA GLY A 83 -6.72 5.27 10.09
C GLY A 83 -7.63 4.10 9.72
N ARG A 84 -8.77 4.05 10.40
CA ARG A 84 -9.76 2.98 10.29
C ARG A 84 -10.85 3.32 9.32
N SER A 85 -11.13 2.41 8.41
CA SER A 85 -12.21 2.54 7.42
C SER A 85 -13.60 2.44 8.05
N LYS A 86 -13.71 1.83 9.23
CA LYS A 86 -14.99 1.60 9.93
C LYS A 86 -15.86 2.85 10.05
N GLN A 87 -15.27 4.03 10.23
CA GLN A 87 -16.06 5.27 10.34
C GLN A 87 -16.71 5.66 9.01
N ALA A 88 -16.04 5.44 7.89
CA ALA A 88 -16.54 5.75 6.55
C ALA A 88 -17.66 4.80 6.09
N PHE A 89 -17.75 3.61 6.68
CA PHE A 89 -18.77 2.60 6.38
C PHE A 89 -19.88 2.50 7.44
N LYS A 90 -19.93 3.42 8.40
CA LYS A 90 -21.08 3.55 9.29
C LYS A 90 -22.18 4.33 8.57
N SER A 91 -23.29 3.65 8.31
CA SER A 91 -24.57 4.25 7.93
C SER A 91 -25.25 4.93 9.11
#